data_AF-A0A381VQT1-F1
#
_entry.id   AF-A0A381VQT1-F1
#
_cell.length_a   1.000
_cell.length_b   1.000
_cell.length_c   1.000
_cell.angle_alpha   90.00
_cell.angle_beta   90.00
_cell.angle_gamma   90.00
#
_symmetry.space_group_name_H-M   'P 1'
#
loop_
_entity.id
_entity.type
_entity.pdbx_description
1 polymer ?
#
loop_
_entity_poly.entity_id
_entity_poly.type
_entity_poly.pdbx_seq_one_letter_code
_entity_poly.pdbx_strand_id
1 'polypeptide(L)'
;MYIDFHIGSEDEDQWMEGLEASEDDPEMSTAVRIQDPISSLGLEAPLTAEIGTSLKNALHQLQQEKQNCLLIVENGTLSGILTERDILLKVTGKGFDLDLVTVDEFMTENPEYLAPEDPLAYALNKMHIGGFRHVPIVDDSMVPVGLISISDIISTIADYFSREIINLPPLDRLVDPNMQEGG
;
A
#
# COMPACT_ATOMS: atom_id res chain seq x y z
N MET A 1 10.27 -18.43 -65.08
CA MET A 1 10.42 -19.76 -64.46
C MET A 1 10.32 -19.52 -62.96
N TYR A 2 9.21 -19.93 -62.36
CA TYR A 2 8.94 -19.75 -60.92
C TYR A 2 9.98 -20.52 -60.11
N ILE A 3 10.47 -19.91 -59.02
CA ILE A 3 11.22 -20.61 -57.98
C ILE A 3 10.39 -20.49 -56.72
N ASP A 4 9.90 -21.64 -56.28
CA ASP A 4 9.14 -21.89 -55.06
C ASP A 4 10.13 -21.90 -53.88
N PHE A 5 9.87 -21.11 -52.83
CA PHE A 5 10.61 -21.20 -51.57
C PHE A 5 9.65 -21.71 -50.50
N HIS A 6 9.78 -23.01 -50.21
CA HIS A 6 9.29 -23.62 -48.98
C HIS A 6 9.96 -22.92 -47.79
N ILE A 7 9.19 -22.16 -47.02
CA ILE A 7 9.58 -21.70 -45.68
C ILE A 7 9.20 -22.82 -44.73
N GLY A 8 10.22 -23.49 -44.19
CA GLY A 8 10.11 -24.62 -43.27
C GLY A 8 9.70 -24.18 -41.88
N SER A 9 9.06 -25.12 -41.17
CA SER A 9 8.51 -25.03 -39.82
C SER A 9 9.52 -24.86 -38.68
N GLU A 10 10.81 -24.62 -38.97
CA GLU A 10 11.87 -24.51 -37.96
C GLU A 10 11.89 -23.14 -37.26
N ASP A 11 11.30 -22.12 -37.89
CA ASP A 11 11.20 -20.78 -37.30
C ASP A 11 10.00 -20.63 -36.36
N GLU A 12 9.02 -21.55 -36.31
CA GLU A 12 7.90 -21.49 -35.36
C GLU A 12 8.23 -22.15 -34.02
N ASP A 13 9.04 -23.22 -34.03
CA ASP A 13 9.43 -23.96 -32.82
C ASP A 13 10.30 -23.10 -31.87
N GLN A 14 11.09 -22.18 -32.44
CA GLN A 14 11.98 -21.30 -31.66
C GLN A 14 11.23 -20.17 -30.92
N TRP A 15 10.01 -19.82 -31.34
CA TRP A 15 9.14 -18.88 -30.62
C TRP A 15 8.30 -19.59 -29.55
N MET A 16 8.09 -20.90 -29.69
CA MET A 16 7.39 -21.71 -28.70
C MET A 16 8.28 -22.09 -27.51
N GLU A 17 9.59 -22.24 -27.72
CA GLU A 17 10.55 -22.59 -26.66
C GLU A 17 10.91 -21.39 -25.74
N GLY A 18 10.70 -20.15 -26.21
CA GLY A 18 10.85 -18.94 -25.39
C GLY A 18 9.64 -18.60 -24.51
N LEU A 19 8.57 -19.40 -24.61
CA LEU A 19 7.31 -19.23 -23.86
C LEU A 19 7.13 -20.32 -22.78
N GLU A 20 8.10 -21.20 -22.58
CA GLU A 20 8.13 -22.03 -21.38
C GLU A 20 8.35 -21.11 -20.18
N ALA A 21 7.24 -20.88 -19.49
CA ALA A 21 7.11 -20.04 -18.31
C ALA A 21 8.28 -20.22 -17.35
N SER A 22 9.03 -19.15 -17.11
CA SER A 22 9.75 -19.02 -15.85
C SER A 22 8.70 -19.05 -14.74
N GLU A 23 8.61 -20.18 -14.03
CA GLU A 23 7.73 -20.43 -12.86
C GLU A 23 8.10 -19.58 -11.61
N ASP A 24 8.68 -18.40 -11.80
CA ASP A 24 9.03 -17.44 -10.75
C ASP A 24 8.31 -16.10 -10.97
N ASP A 25 7.02 -16.13 -11.38
CA ASP A 25 6.18 -14.93 -11.35
C ASP A 25 5.59 -14.80 -9.94
N PRO A 26 6.04 -13.81 -9.13
CA PRO A 26 5.59 -13.67 -7.76
C PRO A 26 4.09 -13.39 -7.76
N GLU A 27 3.33 -14.38 -7.30
CA GLU A 27 1.94 -14.32 -6.88
C GLU A 27 1.11 -13.19 -7.49
N MET A 28 0.31 -13.57 -8.48
CA MET A 28 -0.82 -12.83 -9.03
C MET A 28 -1.77 -12.32 -7.92
N SER A 29 -1.40 -11.24 -7.21
CA SER A 29 -2.26 -10.62 -6.21
C SER A 29 -3.42 -9.96 -6.95
N THR A 30 -4.67 -10.31 -6.68
CA THR A 30 -5.80 -9.74 -7.42
C THR A 30 -5.81 -8.22 -7.24
N ALA A 31 -5.98 -7.46 -8.32
CA ALA A 31 -5.88 -6.01 -8.26
C ALA A 31 -7.00 -5.44 -7.36
N VAL A 32 -6.62 -4.76 -6.27
CA VAL A 32 -7.55 -4.35 -5.20
C VAL A 32 -8.37 -3.13 -5.65
N ARG A 33 -9.68 -3.20 -5.40
CA ARG A 33 -10.66 -2.15 -5.73
C ARG A 33 -10.91 -1.26 -4.53
N ILE A 34 -11.35 -0.03 -4.78
CA ILE A 34 -11.69 0.95 -3.74
C ILE A 34 -12.83 0.45 -2.80
N GLN A 35 -13.65 -0.49 -3.24
CA GLN A 35 -14.74 -1.07 -2.46
C GLN A 35 -14.33 -2.35 -1.71
N ASP A 36 -13.13 -2.87 -1.96
CA ASP A 36 -12.66 -4.07 -1.30
C ASP A 36 -12.38 -3.78 0.18
N PRO A 37 -12.51 -4.79 1.07
CA PRO A 37 -12.20 -4.62 2.48
C PRO A 37 -10.72 -4.28 2.67
N ILE A 38 -10.41 -3.47 3.67
CA ILE A 38 -9.03 -3.08 4.00
C ILE A 38 -8.14 -4.31 4.28
N SER A 39 -8.70 -5.40 4.83
CA SER A 39 -8.03 -6.68 5.05
C SER A 39 -7.43 -7.29 3.77
N SER A 40 -7.93 -6.92 2.59
CA SER A 40 -7.39 -7.39 1.30
C SER A 40 -6.00 -6.84 0.96
N LEU A 41 -5.56 -5.76 1.63
CA LEU A 41 -4.25 -5.14 1.38
C LEU A 41 -3.09 -5.90 2.02
N GLY A 42 -3.36 -6.89 2.88
CA GLY A 42 -2.30 -7.61 3.58
C GLY A 42 -1.45 -6.70 4.47
N LEU A 43 -2.10 -5.81 5.23
CA LEU A 43 -1.41 -4.86 6.09
C LEU A 43 -0.53 -5.58 7.12
N GLU A 44 0.68 -5.07 7.32
CA GLU A 44 1.56 -5.53 8.38
C GLU A 44 1.04 -5.13 9.75
N ALA A 45 1.47 -5.86 10.78
CA ALA A 45 1.19 -5.52 12.16
C ALA A 45 1.71 -4.09 12.45
N PRO A 46 0.90 -3.23 13.08
CA PRO A 46 1.30 -1.85 13.30
C PRO A 46 2.39 -1.77 14.36
N LEU A 47 3.28 -0.79 14.25
CA LEU A 47 4.19 -0.47 15.33
C LEU A 47 3.41 0.16 16.49
N THR A 48 3.53 -0.45 17.68
CA THR A 48 2.81 -0.03 18.88
C THR A 48 3.75 0.29 20.05
N ALA A 49 3.35 1.24 20.90
CA ALA A 49 3.96 1.48 22.21
C ALA A 49 2.89 1.66 23.29
N GLU A 50 3.19 1.26 24.53
CA GLU A 50 2.29 1.47 25.66
C GLU A 50 2.33 2.93 26.13
N ILE A 51 1.23 3.38 26.73
CA ILE A 51 1.16 4.65 27.46
C ILE A 51 2.31 4.76 28.49
N GLY A 52 2.86 5.96 28.67
CA GLY A 52 4.01 6.20 29.55
C GLY A 52 5.36 5.76 28.96
N THR A 53 5.41 5.21 27.75
CA THR A 53 6.68 4.99 27.03
C THR A 53 7.39 6.32 26.83
N SER A 54 8.69 6.40 27.16
CA SER A 54 9.44 7.64 26.96
C SER A 54 9.53 8.00 25.48
N LEU A 55 9.51 9.30 25.19
CA LEU A 55 9.55 9.78 23.82
C LEU A 55 10.85 9.37 23.10
N LYS A 56 11.97 9.26 23.83
CA LYS A 56 13.23 8.72 23.30
C LYS A 56 13.10 7.28 22.81
N ASN A 57 12.47 6.40 23.59
CA ASN A 57 12.30 5.00 23.21
C ASN A 57 11.36 4.88 22.02
N ALA A 58 10.28 5.66 22.00
CA ALA A 58 9.37 5.73 20.86
C ALA A 58 10.06 6.19 19.57
N LEU A 59 10.89 7.25 19.65
CA LEU A 59 11.69 7.71 18.51
C LEU A 59 12.69 6.66 18.02
N HIS A 60 13.30 5.93 18.94
CA HIS A 60 14.21 4.83 18.60
C HIS A 60 13.48 3.70 17.85
N GLN A 61 12.29 3.30 18.32
CA GLN A 61 11.45 2.32 17.62
C GLN A 61 11.08 2.79 16.21
N LEU A 62 10.59 4.02 16.06
CA LEU A 62 10.26 4.60 14.75
C LEU A 62 11.46 4.57 13.79
N GLN A 63 12.66 4.92 14.28
CA GLN A 63 13.88 4.91 13.48
C GLN A 63 14.35 3.49 13.08
N GLN A 64 14.26 2.53 14.00
CA GLN A 64 14.67 1.15 13.75
C GLN A 64 13.76 0.47 12.74
N GLU A 65 12.45 0.62 12.92
CA GLU A 65 11.43 0.00 12.06
C GLU A 65 11.18 0.81 10.78
N LYS A 66 11.81 1.99 10.65
CA LYS A 66 11.64 2.92 9.52
C LYS A 66 10.17 3.29 9.27
N GLN A 67 9.37 3.34 10.32
CA GLN A 67 7.99 3.77 10.28
C GLN A 67 7.87 5.23 10.72
N ASN A 68 6.88 5.93 10.19
CA ASN A 68 6.63 7.36 10.44
C ASN A 68 5.45 7.60 11.41
N CYS A 69 4.90 6.51 11.96
CA CYS A 69 3.72 6.48 12.78
C CYS A 69 3.85 5.39 13.86
N LEU A 70 3.42 5.71 15.07
CA LEU A 70 3.41 4.83 16.21
C LEU A 70 2.00 4.86 16.81
N LEU A 71 1.37 3.69 16.94
CA LEU A 71 0.10 3.57 17.65
C LEU A 71 0.35 3.46 19.15
N ILE A 72 -0.34 4.27 19.93
CA ILE A 72 -0.22 4.24 21.38
C ILE A 72 -1.38 3.42 21.93
N VAL A 73 -1.03 2.42 22.72
CA VAL A 73 -1.99 1.50 23.33
C VAL A 73 -2.02 1.67 24.84
N GLU A 74 -3.17 1.37 25.43
CA GLU A 74 -3.33 1.19 26.86
C GLU A 74 -3.98 -0.17 27.08
N ASN A 75 -3.27 -1.08 27.77
CA ASN A 75 -3.72 -2.46 27.99
C ASN A 75 -4.06 -3.18 26.67
N GLY A 76 -3.28 -2.94 25.62
CA GLY A 76 -3.48 -3.52 24.28
C GLY A 76 -4.58 -2.87 23.43
N THR A 77 -5.32 -1.88 23.96
CA THR A 77 -6.37 -1.17 23.20
C THR A 77 -5.86 0.15 22.66
N LEU A 78 -6.33 0.57 21.48
CA LEU A 78 -5.94 1.83 20.85
C LEU A 78 -6.34 3.04 21.70
N SER A 79 -5.35 3.81 22.16
CA SER A 79 -5.55 5.03 22.96
C SER A 79 -5.13 6.29 22.19
N GLY A 80 -4.09 6.19 21.36
CA GLY A 80 -3.60 7.34 20.60
C GLY A 80 -2.79 6.98 19.37
N ILE A 81 -2.39 8.03 18.65
CA ILE A 81 -1.49 7.96 17.49
C ILE A 81 -0.43 9.05 17.60
N LEU A 82 0.84 8.70 17.36
CA LEU A 82 1.94 9.64 17.29
C LEU A 82 2.57 9.58 15.90
N THR A 83 2.68 10.73 15.25
CA THR A 83 3.24 10.84 13.89
C THR A 83 4.47 11.75 13.87
N GLU A 84 5.25 11.68 12.79
CA GLU A 84 6.31 12.65 12.51
C GLU A 84 5.84 14.11 12.60
N ARG A 85 4.60 14.39 12.17
CA ARG A 85 4.00 15.72 12.26
C ARG A 85 3.82 16.15 13.72
N ASP A 86 3.39 15.23 14.59
CA ASP A 86 3.26 15.52 16.02
C ASP A 86 4.61 15.82 16.64
N ILE A 87 5.64 15.02 16.33
CA ILE A 87 7.01 15.26 16.80
C ILE A 87 7.50 16.63 16.34
N LEU A 88 7.33 16.94 15.05
CA LEU A 88 7.77 18.21 14.47
C LEU A 88 7.07 19.43 15.09
N LEU A 89 5.75 19.36 15.32
CA LEU A 89 4.96 20.50 15.79
C LEU A 89 4.94 20.62 17.32
N LYS A 90 4.95 19.49 18.03
CA LYS A 90 4.74 19.45 19.48
C LYS A 90 6.05 19.36 20.26
N VAL A 91 7.12 18.77 19.70
CA VAL A 91 8.36 18.47 20.44
C VAL A 91 9.55 19.32 19.96
N THR A 92 9.81 19.35 18.65
CA THR A 92 11.02 19.95 18.09
C THR A 92 11.18 21.42 18.48
N GLY A 93 12.38 21.78 18.95
CA GLY A 93 12.73 23.16 19.32
C GLY A 93 12.18 23.64 20.66
N LYS A 94 11.52 22.79 21.45
CA LYS A 94 10.93 23.17 22.75
C LYS A 94 11.77 22.79 23.97
N GLY A 95 12.90 22.12 23.78
CA GLY A 95 13.87 21.84 24.85
C GLY A 95 13.45 20.75 25.84
N PHE A 96 12.54 19.85 25.45
CA PHE A 96 12.16 18.70 26.28
C PHE A 96 13.33 17.72 26.47
N ASP A 97 13.42 17.15 27.66
CA ASP A 97 14.23 15.97 27.92
C ASP A 97 13.45 14.73 27.51
N LEU A 98 13.87 14.10 26.40
CA LEU A 98 13.17 12.97 25.78
C LEU A 98 13.19 11.69 26.63
N ASP A 99 14.07 11.61 27.64
CA ASP A 99 14.09 10.52 28.60
C ASP A 99 13.00 10.66 29.68
N LEU A 100 12.52 11.88 29.93
CA LEU A 100 11.54 12.18 31.00
C LEU A 100 10.11 12.33 30.49
N VAL A 101 9.94 12.87 29.29
CA VAL A 101 8.62 13.04 28.69
C VAL A 101 8.17 11.77 27.97
N THR A 102 6.86 11.61 27.87
CA THR A 102 6.22 10.38 27.41
C THR A 102 5.42 10.58 26.12
N VAL A 103 5.08 9.49 25.46
CA VAL A 103 4.30 9.50 24.20
C VAL A 103 2.90 10.09 24.37
N ASP A 104 2.26 9.87 25.51
CA ASP A 104 0.90 10.35 25.79
C ASP A 104 0.80 11.87 25.88
N GLU A 105 1.86 12.56 26.28
CA GLU A 105 1.90 14.02 26.30
C GLU A 105 1.86 14.66 24.91
N PHE A 106 2.19 13.90 23.86
CA PHE A 106 2.32 14.41 22.48
C PHE A 106 1.48 13.67 21.46
N MET A 107 0.85 12.55 21.80
CA MET A 107 -0.01 11.82 20.88
C MET A 107 -1.25 12.64 20.49
N THR A 108 -1.93 12.22 19.43
CA THR A 108 -3.32 12.56 19.20
C THR A 108 -4.16 11.47 19.85
N GLU A 109 -4.91 11.85 20.89
CA GLU A 109 -5.79 10.93 21.62
C GLU A 109 -7.02 10.56 20.79
N ASN A 110 -7.55 9.35 21.00
CA ASN A 110 -8.78 8.84 20.39
C ASN A 110 -8.83 9.06 18.86
N PRO A 111 -7.84 8.53 18.10
CA PRO A 111 -7.79 8.72 16.66
C PRO A 111 -8.98 8.07 15.96
N GLU A 112 -9.35 8.64 14.82
CA GLU A 112 -10.27 8.01 13.87
C GLU A 112 -9.70 6.67 13.40
N TYR A 113 -10.45 5.59 13.54
CA TYR A 113 -10.06 4.23 13.15
C TYR A 113 -11.08 3.58 12.20
N LEU A 114 -10.73 2.43 11.65
CA LEU A 114 -11.60 1.56 10.84
C LEU A 114 -11.43 0.10 11.26
N ALA A 115 -12.39 -0.74 10.88
CA ALA A 115 -12.31 -2.19 11.00
C ALA A 115 -11.65 -2.81 9.75
N PRO A 116 -11.08 -4.02 9.83
CA PRO A 116 -10.50 -4.72 8.68
C PRO A 116 -11.47 -4.91 7.51
N GLU A 117 -12.76 -5.08 7.81
CA GLU A 117 -13.81 -5.31 6.82
C GLU A 117 -14.44 -4.03 6.27
N ASP A 118 -14.01 -2.85 6.75
CA ASP A 118 -14.48 -1.58 6.18
C ASP A 118 -13.92 -1.41 4.75
N PRO A 119 -14.70 -0.77 3.85
CA PRO A 119 -14.22 -0.49 2.50
C PRO A 119 -13.02 0.46 2.50
N LEU A 120 -12.05 0.21 1.61
CA LEU A 120 -10.89 1.08 1.41
C LEU A 120 -11.27 2.56 1.15
N ALA A 121 -12.40 2.79 0.49
CA ALA A 121 -12.99 4.12 0.28
C ALA A 121 -13.16 4.93 1.56
N TYR A 122 -13.47 4.27 2.68
CA TYR A 122 -13.69 4.94 3.97
C TYR A 122 -12.39 5.49 4.52
N ALA A 123 -11.27 4.78 4.35
CA ALA A 123 -9.95 5.27 4.73
C ALA A 123 -9.59 6.54 3.95
N LEU A 124 -9.77 6.53 2.63
CA LEU A 124 -9.55 7.70 1.77
C LEU A 124 -10.41 8.90 2.21
N ASN A 125 -11.69 8.68 2.50
CA ASN A 125 -12.59 9.72 2.92
C ASN A 125 -12.19 10.32 4.28
N LYS A 126 -11.85 9.48 5.27
CA LYS A 126 -11.34 9.93 6.58
C LYS A 126 -10.06 10.74 6.43
N MET A 127 -9.11 10.27 5.63
CA MET A 127 -7.85 10.98 5.36
C MET A 127 -8.11 12.36 4.71
N HIS A 128 -9.01 12.42 3.73
CA HIS A 128 -9.35 13.66 3.04
C HIS A 128 -10.00 14.69 3.98
N ILE A 129 -11.02 14.27 4.74
CA ILE A 129 -11.78 15.17 5.63
C ILE A 129 -10.94 15.57 6.84
N GLY A 130 -10.24 14.61 7.45
CA GLY A 130 -9.48 14.81 8.67
C GLY A 130 -8.10 15.44 8.47
N GLY A 131 -7.60 15.49 7.24
CA GLY A 131 -6.29 16.06 6.93
C GLY A 131 -5.11 15.26 7.48
N PHE A 132 -5.31 13.97 7.74
CA PHE A 132 -4.29 13.01 8.16
C PHE A 132 -4.08 11.96 7.08
N ARG A 133 -2.96 11.22 7.16
CA ARG A 133 -2.55 10.25 6.13
C ARG A 133 -2.45 8.82 6.63
N HIS A 134 -2.75 8.59 7.91
CA HIS A 134 -2.69 7.29 8.55
C HIS A 134 -4.00 7.06 9.27
N VAL A 135 -4.55 5.86 9.16
CA VAL A 135 -5.76 5.43 9.86
C VAL A 135 -5.47 4.08 10.53
N PRO A 136 -5.56 3.99 11.86
CA PRO A 136 -5.47 2.72 12.57
C PRO A 136 -6.58 1.77 12.14
N ILE A 137 -6.23 0.49 12.00
CA ILE A 137 -7.18 -0.60 11.80
C ILE A 137 -7.25 -1.40 13.09
N VAL A 138 -8.44 -1.56 13.65
CA VAL A 138 -8.67 -2.24 14.94
C VAL A 138 -9.68 -3.36 14.81
N ASP A 139 -9.56 -4.38 15.65
CA ASP A 139 -10.57 -5.42 15.77
C ASP A 139 -11.77 -4.99 16.63
N ASP A 140 -12.73 -5.91 16.82
CA ASP A 140 -13.93 -5.69 17.65
C ASP A 140 -13.60 -5.37 19.12
N SER A 141 -12.38 -5.68 19.59
CA SER A 141 -11.90 -5.43 20.95
C SER A 141 -11.05 -4.16 21.05
N MET A 142 -11.03 -3.32 20.01
CA MET A 142 -10.20 -2.10 19.91
C MET A 142 -8.69 -2.37 19.88
N VAL A 143 -8.26 -3.60 19.62
CA VAL A 143 -6.84 -3.95 19.50
C VAL A 143 -6.36 -3.55 18.11
N PRO A 144 -5.26 -2.78 17.97
CA PRO A 144 -4.69 -2.48 16.66
C PRO A 144 -4.21 -3.74 15.95
N VAL A 145 -4.74 -3.98 14.76
CA VAL A 145 -4.37 -5.11 13.89
C VAL A 145 -3.68 -4.65 12.60
N GLY A 146 -3.71 -3.35 12.30
CA GLY A 146 -3.04 -2.78 11.14
C GLY A 146 -2.97 -1.25 11.20
N LEU A 147 -2.23 -0.68 10.25
CA LEU A 147 -2.20 0.74 9.98
C LEU A 147 -2.26 0.92 8.47
N ILE A 148 -3.25 1.68 7.98
CA ILE A 148 -3.31 2.04 6.57
C ILE A 148 -2.83 3.47 6.36
N SER A 149 -1.92 3.65 5.42
CA SER A 149 -1.43 4.95 4.98
C SER A 149 -1.93 5.31 3.58
N ILE A 150 -1.91 6.59 3.24
CA ILE A 150 -2.19 7.01 1.86
C ILE A 150 -1.21 6.39 0.86
N SER A 151 0.03 6.12 1.28
CA SER A 151 1.05 5.50 0.43
C SER A 151 0.66 4.08 0.07
N ASP A 152 0.10 3.31 0.99
CA ASP A 152 -0.37 1.93 0.74
C ASP A 152 -1.47 1.93 -0.34
N ILE A 153 -2.38 2.89 -0.26
CA ILE A 153 -3.45 3.06 -1.23
C ILE A 153 -2.90 3.46 -2.60
N ILE A 154 -1.94 4.39 -2.64
CA ILE A 154 -1.30 4.81 -3.90
C ILE A 154 -0.54 3.64 -4.53
N SER A 155 0.23 2.87 -3.75
CA SER A 155 0.95 1.69 -4.23
C SER A 155 -0.01 0.67 -4.83
N THR A 156 -1.11 0.39 -4.14
CA THR A 156 -2.16 -0.51 -4.61
C THR A 156 -2.76 -0.07 -5.95
N ILE A 157 -3.05 1.22 -6.10
CA ILE A 157 -3.58 1.79 -7.34
C ILE A 157 -2.53 1.74 -8.47
N ALA A 158 -1.26 2.02 -8.15
CA ALA A 158 -0.17 1.97 -9.12
C ALA A 158 0.06 0.53 -9.64
N ASP A 159 -0.04 -0.46 -8.76
CA ASP A 159 0.04 -1.88 -9.13
C ASP A 159 -1.12 -2.29 -10.04
N TYR A 160 -2.32 -1.75 -9.82
CA TYR A 160 -3.48 -1.94 -10.69
C TYR A 160 -3.21 -1.41 -12.11
N PHE A 161 -2.78 -0.16 -12.24
CA PHE A 161 -2.54 0.46 -13.56
C PHE A 161 -1.37 -0.15 -14.31
N SER A 162 -0.32 -0.57 -13.60
CA SER A 162 0.82 -1.26 -14.22
C SER A 162 0.36 -2.52 -14.95
N ARG A 163 -0.64 -3.24 -14.39
CA ARG A 163 -1.24 -4.42 -15.02
C ARG A 163 -2.13 -4.09 -16.20
N GLU A 164 -2.97 -3.06 -16.11
CA GLU A 164 -3.83 -2.66 -17.23
C GLU A 164 -3.00 -2.23 -18.45
N ILE A 165 -1.88 -1.54 -18.24
CA ILE A 165 -1.01 -1.10 -19.33
C ILE A 165 -0.26 -2.28 -19.98
N ILE A 166 0.18 -3.26 -19.19
CA ILE A 166 0.88 -4.46 -19.70
C ILE A 166 -0.08 -5.39 -20.49
N ASN A 167 -1.37 -5.41 -20.13
CA ASN A 167 -2.39 -6.23 -20.80
C ASN A 167 -3.14 -5.52 -21.94
N LEU A 168 -2.73 -4.31 -22.33
CA LEU A 168 -3.26 -3.68 -23.54
C LEU A 168 -2.76 -4.47 -24.76
N PRO A 169 -3.66 -4.90 -25.67
CA PRO A 169 -3.20 -5.41 -26.95
C PRO A 169 -2.33 -4.33 -27.63
N PRO A 170 -1.30 -4.72 -28.41
CA PRO A 170 -0.48 -3.75 -29.14
C PRO A 170 -1.38 -2.79 -29.91
N LEU A 171 -1.09 -1.48 -29.85
CA LEU A 171 -1.88 -0.44 -30.52
C LEU A 171 -1.93 -0.57 -32.05
N ASP A 172 -1.23 -1.54 -32.63
CA ASP A 172 -1.09 -1.75 -34.07
C ASP A 172 -2.10 -2.74 -34.67
N ARG A 173 -3.37 -2.70 -34.24
CA ARG A 173 -4.47 -3.34 -34.99
C ARG A 173 -5.74 -2.49 -35.03
N LEU A 174 -5.60 -1.29 -35.58
CA LEU A 174 -6.66 -0.72 -36.42
C LEU A 174 -6.32 -1.02 -37.88
N VAL A 175 -6.28 -2.31 -38.25
CA VAL A 175 -6.41 -2.66 -39.67
C VAL A 175 -7.89 -2.51 -39.98
N ASP A 176 -8.24 -1.44 -40.68
CA ASP A 176 -9.59 -1.18 -41.16
C ASP A 176 -10.00 -2.35 -42.08
N PRO A 177 -10.99 -3.19 -41.69
CA PRO A 177 -11.39 -4.36 -42.47
C PRO A 177 -12.03 -4.01 -43.83
N ASN A 178 -12.18 -2.71 -44.15
CA ASN A 178 -12.76 -2.23 -45.40
C ASN A 178 -11.77 -1.55 -46.36
N MET A 179 -10.46 -1.54 -46.09
CA MET A 179 -9.50 -1.14 -47.12
C MET A 179 -9.31 -2.27 -48.14
N GLN A 180 -10.13 -2.23 -49.19
CA GLN A 180 -9.89 -2.94 -50.45
C GLN A 180 -8.54 -2.48 -51.04
N GLU A 181 -7.49 -3.28 -50.83
CA GLU A 181 -6.32 -3.24 -51.69
C GLU A 181 -6.62 -4.03 -52.96
N GLY A 182 -6.83 -3.33 -54.08
CA GLY A 182 -7.01 -3.95 -55.38
C GLY A 182 -7.42 -2.97 -56.47
N GLY A 183 -6.45 -2.57 -57.29
CA GLY A 183 -6.61 -1.79 -58.52
C GLY A 183 -5.28 -1.46 -59.15
#